data_AF-A0A8J6N669-F1
#
_entry.id   AF-A0A8J6N669-F1
#
_cell.length_a   1.000
_cell.length_b   1.000
_cell.length_c   1.000
_cell.angle_alpha   90.00
_cell.angle_beta   90.00
_cell.angle_gamma   90.00
#
_symmetry.space_group_name_H-M   'P 1'
#
loop_
_entity.id
_entity.type
_entity.pdbx_description
1 polymer ?
#
loop_
_entity_poly.entity_id
_entity_poly.type
_entity_poly.pdbx_seq_one_letter_code
_entity_poly.pdbx_strand_id
1 'polypeptide(L)' 'MDQAEAVEKIVTALKKKSKTKSKFYFNDLAKILDLKPRPAKKFINQMVTDEILEYWSSGSTSMYGLKGMGKQSHGEGED' A
#
# COMPACT_ATOMS: atom_id res chain seq x y z
N MET A 1 15.38 10.67 1.96
CA MET A 1 13.98 10.30 2.23
C MET A 1 13.97 9.31 3.35
N ASP A 2 13.37 9.73 4.45
CA ASP A 2 13.32 8.97 5.70
C ASP A 2 11.98 8.24 5.82
N GLN A 3 11.90 7.29 6.76
CA GLN A 3 10.68 6.49 6.97
C GLN A 3 9.44 7.37 7.21
N ALA A 4 9.58 8.43 8.00
CA ALA A 4 8.49 9.36 8.30
C ALA A 4 7.97 10.07 7.03
N GLU A 5 8.87 10.55 6.17
CA GLU A 5 8.50 11.19 4.89
C GLU A 5 7.82 10.19 3.95
N ALA A 6 8.26 8.93 3.96
CA ALA A 6 7.63 7.84 3.20
C ALA A 6 6.20 7.57 3.65
N VAL A 7 6.00 7.47 4.96
CA VAL A 7 4.68 7.28 5.55
C VAL A 7 3.76 8.42 5.15
N GLU A 8 4.20 9.67 5.31
CA GLU A 8 3.38 10.85 5.02
C GLU A 8 2.97 10.91 3.54
N LYS A 9 3.91 10.69 2.62
CA LYS A 9 3.63 10.67 1.17
C LYS A 9 2.64 9.57 0.80
N ILE A 10 2.86 8.34 1.30
CA ILE A 10 1.96 7.22 1.04
C ILE A 10 0.57 7.49 1.63
N VAL A 11 0.48 7.85 2.90
CA VAL A 11 -0.80 8.10 3.58
C VAL A 11 -1.59 9.20 2.89
N THR A 12 -0.93 10.30 2.52
CA THR A 12 -1.57 11.41 1.81
C THR A 12 -2.07 10.99 0.43
N ALA A 13 -1.23 10.28 -0.34
CA ALA A 13 -1.60 9.80 -1.66
C ALA A 13 -2.74 8.77 -1.62
N LEU A 14 -2.70 7.85 -0.66
CA LEU A 14 -3.73 6.83 -0.47
C LEU A 14 -5.03 7.45 0.05
N LYS A 15 -5.00 8.38 1.01
CA LYS A 15 -6.20 9.12 1.45
C LYS A 15 -6.86 9.91 0.32
N LYS A 16 -6.08 10.48 -0.61
CA LYS A 16 -6.63 11.16 -1.78
C LYS A 16 -7.33 10.19 -2.73
N LYS A 17 -6.81 8.97 -2.86
CA LYS A 17 -7.33 7.93 -3.76
C LYS A 17 -8.33 6.97 -3.09
N SER A 18 -8.51 7.04 -1.77
CA SER A 18 -9.40 6.16 -0.99
C SER A 18 -10.87 6.29 -1.36
N LYS A 19 -11.25 7.40 -2.00
CA LYS A 19 -12.59 7.61 -2.57
C LYS A 19 -12.91 6.67 -3.73
N THR A 20 -11.90 6.19 -4.45
CA THR A 20 -12.07 5.35 -5.66
C THR A 20 -11.52 3.95 -5.51
N LYS A 21 -10.40 3.77 -4.78
CA LYS A 21 -9.81 2.46 -4.50
C LYS A 21 -9.13 2.43 -3.14
N SER A 22 -9.27 1.30 -2.45
CA SER A 22 -8.66 1.04 -1.16
C SER A 22 -7.37 0.21 -1.24
N LYS A 23 -7.15 -0.50 -2.37
CA LYS A 23 -6.00 -1.38 -2.62
C LYS A 23 -5.19 -0.90 -3.83
N PHE A 24 -3.87 -1.01 -3.74
CA PHE A 24 -2.90 -0.48 -4.71
C PHE A 24 -1.76 -1.47 -4.90
N TYR A 25 -1.28 -1.60 -6.14
CA TYR A 25 -0.13 -2.47 -6.39
C TYR A 25 1.16 -1.88 -5.80
N PHE A 26 2.12 -2.75 -5.48
CA PHE A 26 3.47 -2.34 -5.07
C PHE A 26 4.07 -1.26 -5.99
N ASN A 27 3.93 -1.44 -7.30
CA ASN A 27 4.47 -0.52 -8.30
C ASN A 27 3.85 0.88 -8.21
N ASP A 28 2.59 1.00 -7.79
CA ASP A 28 1.95 2.30 -7.59
C ASP A 28 2.53 3.01 -6.36
N LEU A 29 2.76 2.27 -5.26
CA LEU A 29 3.39 2.81 -4.05
C LEU A 29 4.84 3.26 -4.33
N ALA A 30 5.61 2.45 -5.05
CA ALA A 30 6.98 2.81 -5.44
C ALA A 30 7.01 4.09 -6.30
N LYS A 31 6.04 4.26 -7.21
CA LYS A 31 5.87 5.49 -8.00
C LYS A 31 5.48 6.69 -7.15
N ILE A 32 4.62 6.53 -6.14
CA ILE A 32 4.26 7.62 -5.21
C ILE A 32 5.48 8.10 -4.42
N LEU A 33 6.34 7.17 -4.02
CA LEU A 33 7.60 7.48 -3.33
C LEU A 33 8.65 8.08 -4.28
N ASP A 34 8.46 7.99 -5.60
CA ASP A 34 9.44 8.30 -6.63
C ASP A 34 10.78 7.55 -6.42
N LEU A 35 10.67 6.31 -5.95
CA LEU A 35 11.81 5.46 -5.60
C LEU A 35 11.87 4.21 -6.48
N LYS A 36 13.09 3.74 -6.70
CA LYS A 36 13.30 2.42 -7.31
C LYS A 36 12.64 1.32 -6.46
N PRO A 37 12.25 0.16 -7.06
CA PRO A 37 11.59 -0.93 -6.35
C PRO A 37 12.31 -1.42 -5.08
N ARG A 38 13.65 -1.52 -5.11
CA ARG A 38 14.45 -1.97 -3.96
C ARG A 38 14.29 -1.07 -2.72
N PRO A 39 14.59 0.24 -2.79
CA PRO A 39 14.40 1.13 -1.64
C PRO A 39 12.93 1.25 -1.23
N ALA A 40 12.00 1.37 -2.18
CA ALA A 40 10.57 1.43 -1.89
C ALA A 40 10.08 0.22 -1.08
N LYS A 41 10.55 -0.99 -1.43
CA LYS A 41 10.19 -2.23 -0.72
C LYS A 41 10.54 -2.20 0.76
N LYS A 42 11.68 -1.61 1.13
CA LYS A 42 12.07 -1.48 2.54
C LYS A 42 11.08 -0.60 3.31
N PHE A 43 10.74 0.56 2.77
CA PHE A 43 9.79 1.49 3.39
C PHE A 43 8.39 0.88 3.50
N ILE A 44 7.89 0.27 2.43
CA ILE A 44 6.55 -0.33 2.37
C ILE A 44 6.44 -1.52 3.31
N ASN A 45 7.43 -2.41 3.36
CA ASN A 45 7.44 -3.52 4.30
C ASN A 45 7.46 -3.03 5.74
N GLN A 46 8.25 -1.99 6.04
CA GLN A 46 8.23 -1.39 7.38
C GLN A 46 6.85 -0.82 7.73
N MET A 47 6.17 -0.17 6.78
CA MET A 47 4.80 0.33 7.01
C MET A 47 3.78 -0.80 7.26
N VAL A 48 4.00 -1.99 6.70
CA VAL A 48 3.17 -3.17 6.99
C VAL A 48 3.45 -3.67 8.40
N THR A 49 4.73 -3.75 8.80
CA THR A 49 5.14 -4.09 10.16
C THR A 49 4.58 -3.11 11.20
N ASP A 50 4.61 -1.81 10.89
CA ASP A 50 4.10 -0.73 11.74
C ASP A 50 2.55 -0.65 11.72
N GLU A 51 1.87 -1.59 11.04
CA GLU A 51 0.42 -1.65 10.92
C GLU A 51 -0.22 -0.41 10.27
N ILE A 52 0.56 0.38 9.52
CA ILE A 52 0.08 1.53 8.75
C ILE A 52 -0.57 1.06 7.44
N LEU A 53 0.06 0.06 6.80
CA LEU A 53 -0.43 -0.57 5.58
C LEU A 53 -0.88 -2.00 5.85
N GLU A 54 -1.92 -2.42 5.17
CA GLU A 54 -2.33 -3.82 5.07
C GLU A 54 -1.84 -4.40 3.75
N TYR A 55 -1.38 -5.64 3.80
CA TYR A 55 -0.85 -6.38 2.66
C TYR A 55 -1.84 -7.46 2.23
N TRP A 56 -2.07 -7.58 0.92
CA TRP A 56 -2.80 -8.68 0.32
C TRP A 56 -1.98 -9.32 -0.80
N SER A 57 -1.95 -10.65 -0.81
CA SER A 57 -1.46 -11.40 -1.96
C SER A 57 -2.53 -11.42 -3.05
N SER A 58 -2.17 -11.06 -4.27
CA SER A 58 -3.06 -11.07 -5.43
C SER A 58 -2.41 -11.87 -6.56
N GLY A 59 -2.37 -13.19 -6.40
CA GLY A 59 -1.74 -14.10 -7.36
C GLY A 59 -0.25 -13.81 -7.56
N SER A 60 0.13 -13.37 -8.76
CA SER A 60 1.53 -13.05 -9.11
C SER A 60 2.01 -11.68 -8.61
N THR A 61 1.15 -10.91 -7.94
CA THR A 61 1.49 -9.54 -7.47
C THR A 61 1.01 -9.28 -6.04
N SER A 62 1.50 -8.18 -5.49
CA SER A 62 1.25 -7.74 -4.12
C SER A 62 0.43 -6.45 -4.12
N MET A 63 -0.65 -6.43 -3.36
CA MET A 63 -1.48 -5.26 -3.13
C MET A 63 -1.32 -4.74 -1.71
N TYR A 64 -1.49 -3.43 -1.56
CA TYR A 64 -1.28 -2.70 -0.32
C TYR A 64 -2.31 -1.58 -0.20
N GLY A 65 -2.61 -1.16 1.03
CA GLY A 65 -3.66 -0.19 1.30
C GLY A 65 -3.58 0.28 2.74
N LEU A 66 -4.23 1.40 3.05
CA LEU A 66 -4.25 1.89 4.42
C LEU A 66 -5.02 0.93 5.31
N LYS A 67 -4.41 0.53 6.43
CA LYS A 67 -5.07 -0.34 7.42
C LYS A 67 -6.38 0.30 7.87
N GLY A 68 -7.45 -0.50 7.90
CA GLY A 68 -8.80 -0.03 8.25
C GLY A 68 -9.53 0.82 7.20
N MET A 69 -8.88 1.24 6.11
CA MET A 69 -9.56 1.85 4.95
C MET A 69 -9.86 0.85 3.82
N GLY A 70 -9.37 -0.38 3.94
CA GLY A 70 -9.87 -1.48 3.15
C GLY A 70 -11.37 -1.63 3.42
N LYS A 71 -12.23 -1.19 2.50
CA LYS A 71 -13.55 -1.83 2.39
C LYS A 71 -13.23 -3.32 2.34
N GLN A 72 -13.66 -4.08 3.35
CA GLN A 72 -13.86 -5.51 3.21
C GLN A 72 -14.87 -5.67 2.06
N SER A 73 -14.41 -5.61 0.82
CA SER A 73 -15.09 -6.32 -0.24
C SER A 73 -14.90 -7.77 0.13
N HIS A 74 -15.86 -8.26 0.90
CA HIS A 74 -16.23 -9.66 0.96
C HIS A 74 -16.21 -10.21 -0.47
N GLY A 75 -15.49 -11.29 -0.62
CA GLY A 75 -15.02 -11.85 -1.87
C GLY A 75 -13.85 -12.78 -1.57
N GLU A 76 -14.02 -13.56 -0.50
CA GLU A 76 -13.40 -14.88 -0.40
C GLU A 76 -13.78 -15.64 -1.68
N GLY A 77 -12.81 -16.41 -2.21
CA GLY A 77 -12.94 -17.04 -3.51
C GLY A 77 -14.11 -18.02 -3.59
N GLU A 78 -14.81 -17.95 -4.72
CA GLU A 78 -15.50 -19.04 -5.43
C GLU A 78 -15.45 -18.55 -6.90
N ASP A 79 -14.49 -18.98 -7.72
CA ASP A 79 -14.36 -20.28 -8.41
C ASP A 79 -12.89 -20.75 -8.51
#